data_AF-A0A527HCM8-F1
#
_entry.id   AF-A0A527HCM8-F1
#
_cell.length_a   1.000
_cell.length_b   1.000
_cell.length_c   1.000
_cell.angle_alpha   90.00
_cell.angle_beta   90.00
_cell.angle_gamma   90.00
#
_symmetry.space_group_name_H-M   'P 1'
#
loop_
_entity.id
_entity.type
_entity.pdbx_description
1 polymer ?
#
loop_
_entity_poly.entity_id
_entity_poly.type
_entity_poly.pdbx_seq_one_letter_code
_entity_poly.pdbx_strand_id
1 'polypeptide(L)'
;DIIPYIVQHGKAIAHRFAKSCVRSTAENEAYWRDVGTVDAYWEANIDLTDITPELDLYDRDWPIWTYAELKPPAKFVHDEDGRRGSAVSSLVSGDCIVSG
;
A
#
# COMPACT_ATOMS: atom_id res chain seq x y z
N ASP A 1 -18.81 -8.52 -27.19
CA ASP A 1 -17.63 -8.46 -26.31
C ASP A 1 -16.45 -9.23 -26.88
N ILE A 2 -15.23 -8.72 -26.65
CA ILE A 2 -13.99 -9.21 -27.26
C ILE A 2 -13.56 -10.56 -26.65
N ILE A 3 -13.48 -10.65 -25.32
CA ILE A 3 -12.95 -11.84 -24.63
C ILE A 3 -13.82 -13.09 -24.87
N PRO A 4 -15.16 -13.06 -24.68
CA PRO A 4 -16.00 -14.24 -24.93
C PRO A 4 -15.92 -14.72 -26.40
N TYR A 5 -15.81 -13.80 -27.35
CA TYR A 5 -15.68 -14.16 -28.78
C TYR A 5 -14.39 -14.92 -29.06
N ILE A 6 -13.25 -14.48 -28.51
CA ILE A 6 -11.93 -15.14 -28.69
C ILE A 6 -11.88 -16.50 -27.99
N VAL A 7 -12.55 -16.65 -26.84
CA VAL A 7 -12.67 -17.95 -26.15
C VAL A 7 -13.42 -18.96 -27.02
N GLN A 8 -14.48 -18.53 -27.72
CA GLN A 8 -15.30 -19.41 -28.55
C GLN A 8 -14.70 -19.70 -29.94
N HIS A 9 -14.06 -18.71 -30.58
CA HIS A 9 -13.65 -18.78 -31.99
C HIS A 9 -12.13 -18.78 -32.19
N GLY A 10 -11.34 -18.61 -31.13
CA GLY A 10 -9.88 -18.49 -31.20
C GLY A 10 -9.17 -19.34 -30.16
N LYS A 11 -8.04 -18.84 -29.65
CA LYS A 11 -7.24 -19.49 -28.61
C LYS A 11 -6.97 -18.52 -27.47
N ALA A 12 -7.63 -18.73 -26.34
CA ALA A 12 -7.37 -18.04 -25.08
C ALA A 12 -6.55 -18.95 -24.15
N ILE A 13 -5.59 -18.37 -23.42
CA ILE A 13 -4.76 -19.08 -22.43
C ILE A 13 -4.77 -18.27 -21.14
N ALA A 14 -4.88 -18.95 -20.00
CA ALA A 14 -4.78 -18.32 -18.69
C ALA A 14 -3.30 -18.22 -18.26
N HIS A 15 -2.89 -17.04 -17.82
CA HIS A 15 -1.61 -16.82 -17.13
C HIS A 15 -1.84 -16.75 -15.64
N ARG A 16 -1.05 -17.48 -14.85
CA ARG A 16 -1.17 -17.47 -13.38
C ARG A 16 -0.44 -16.26 -12.83
N PHE A 17 -1.13 -15.41 -12.08
CA PHE A 17 -0.55 -14.22 -11.46
C PHE A 17 0.70 -14.52 -10.63
N ALA A 18 0.66 -15.58 -9.82
CA ALA A 18 1.79 -16.03 -9.00
C ALA A 18 3.08 -16.37 -9.79
N LYS A 19 3.02 -16.54 -11.12
CA LYS A 19 4.22 -16.77 -11.95
C LYS A 19 4.97 -15.50 -12.32
N SER A 20 4.32 -14.35 -12.25
CA SER A 20 4.90 -13.06 -12.69
C SER A 20 4.75 -11.94 -11.67
N CYS A 21 4.04 -12.18 -10.56
CA CYS A 21 4.01 -11.27 -9.44
C CYS A 21 5.44 -11.09 -8.92
N VAL A 22 5.90 -9.84 -8.93
CA VAL A 22 7.14 -9.44 -8.25
C VAL A 22 6.77 -9.31 -6.78
N ARG A 23 7.46 -10.07 -5.94
CA ARG A 23 7.15 -10.19 -4.53
C ARG A 23 8.40 -9.87 -3.73
N SER A 24 8.30 -8.94 -2.79
CA SER A 24 9.39 -8.65 -1.86
C SER A 24 9.65 -9.86 -0.95
N THR A 25 10.86 -9.96 -0.40
CA THR A 25 11.18 -10.97 0.62
C THR A 25 10.34 -10.84 1.90
N ALA A 26 9.80 -9.65 2.17
CA ALA A 26 8.95 -9.39 3.33
C ALA A 26 7.48 -9.80 3.12
N GLU A 27 7.06 -10.01 1.87
CA GLU A 27 5.67 -10.33 1.53
C GLU A 27 5.43 -11.85 1.58
N ASN A 28 4.43 -12.26 2.35
CA ASN A 28 4.11 -13.68 2.52
C ASN A 28 3.45 -14.29 1.27
N GLU A 29 2.64 -13.51 0.56
CA GLU A 29 1.83 -13.96 -0.58
C GLU A 29 1.89 -12.97 -1.75
N ALA A 30 1.35 -13.37 -2.91
CA ALA A 30 1.29 -12.49 -4.08
C ALA A 30 0.23 -11.41 -3.86
N TYR A 31 0.66 -10.18 -3.56
CA TYR A 31 -0.25 -9.10 -3.18
C TYR A 31 -1.10 -8.62 -4.36
N TRP A 32 -2.42 -8.59 -4.16
CA TRP A 32 -3.39 -7.97 -5.05
C TRP A 32 -4.63 -7.55 -4.25
N ARG A 33 -5.14 -6.34 -4.50
CA ARG A 33 -6.38 -5.81 -3.90
C ARG A 33 -7.22 -5.15 -5.00
N ASP A 34 -8.54 -5.33 -4.96
CA ASP A 34 -9.46 -4.73 -5.93
C ASP A 34 -9.87 -3.30 -5.58
N VAL A 35 -9.88 -2.98 -4.27
CA VAL A 35 -10.24 -1.68 -3.70
C VAL A 35 -11.60 -1.18 -4.23
N GLY A 36 -12.56 -2.10 -4.38
CA GLY A 36 -13.85 -1.83 -5.02
C GLY A 36 -14.91 -1.21 -4.10
N THR A 37 -14.71 -1.28 -2.78
CA THR A 37 -15.63 -0.76 -1.75
C THR A 37 -14.91 0.18 -0.79
N VAL A 38 -15.68 0.97 -0.04
CA VAL A 38 -15.12 1.85 1.00
C VAL A 38 -14.39 1.05 2.08
N ASP A 39 -14.97 -0.08 2.50
CA ASP A 39 -14.35 -0.96 3.49
C ASP A 39 -13.04 -1.56 2.96
N ALA A 40 -13.02 -2.08 1.72
CA ALA A 40 -11.81 -2.62 1.11
C ALA A 40 -10.72 -1.55 0.91
N TYR A 41 -11.11 -0.31 0.60
CA TYR A 41 -10.19 0.82 0.54
C TYR A 41 -9.58 1.15 1.90
N TRP A 42 -10.41 1.17 2.95
CA TRP A 42 -9.94 1.43 4.30
C TRP A 42 -9.01 0.33 4.79
N GLU A 43 -9.38 -0.94 4.62
CA GLU A 43 -8.57 -2.11 5.01
C GLU A 43 -7.19 -2.07 4.34
N ALA A 44 -7.15 -1.94 3.01
CA ALA A 44 -5.89 -1.93 2.26
C ALA A 44 -4.93 -0.78 2.65
N ASN A 45 -5.44 0.32 3.23
CA ASN A 45 -4.60 1.41 3.73
C ASN A 45 -4.16 1.20 5.18
N ILE A 46 -5.03 0.67 6.05
CA ILE A 46 -4.71 0.45 7.47
C ILE A 46 -3.77 -0.73 7.65
N ASP A 47 -3.87 -1.77 6.81
CA ASP A 47 -2.94 -2.91 6.79
C ASP A 47 -1.47 -2.47 6.68
N LEU A 48 -1.20 -1.30 6.07
CA LEU A 48 0.16 -0.75 5.94
C LEU A 48 0.76 -0.30 7.28
N THR A 49 -0.06 -0.12 8.32
CA THR A 49 0.40 0.24 9.66
C THR A 49 0.84 -0.95 10.50
N ASP A 50 0.64 -2.17 9.99
CA ASP A 50 1.02 -3.41 10.67
C ASP A 50 2.55 -3.55 10.80
N ILE A 51 2.96 -4.39 11.75
CA ILE A 51 4.38 -4.71 11.97
C ILE A 51 5.00 -5.38 10.74
N THR A 52 4.21 -6.25 10.09
CA THR A 52 4.59 -6.93 8.84
C THR A 52 3.42 -6.78 7.86
N PRO A 53 3.38 -5.69 7.08
CA PRO A 53 2.29 -5.45 6.14
C PRO A 53 2.31 -6.49 5.00
N GLU A 54 1.14 -6.77 4.43
CA GLU A 54 1.04 -7.68 3.27
C GLU A 54 1.66 -7.11 1.99
N LEU A 55 1.76 -5.77 1.91
CA LEU A 55 2.44 -5.04 0.84
C LEU A 55 3.68 -4.34 1.40
N ASP A 56 4.84 -4.63 0.80
CA ASP A 56 6.09 -4.00 1.21
C ASP A 56 6.35 -2.71 0.42
N LEU A 57 5.91 -1.57 0.98
CA LEU A 57 6.19 -0.25 0.40
C LEU A 57 7.67 0.16 0.49
N TYR A 58 8.50 -0.58 1.21
CA TYR A 58 9.92 -0.29 1.38
C TYR A 58 10.81 -1.08 0.42
N ASP A 59 10.21 -1.91 -0.46
CA ASP A 59 10.94 -2.63 -1.51
C ASP A 59 11.62 -1.65 -2.49
N ARG A 60 12.91 -1.87 -2.71
CA ARG A 60 13.75 -1.08 -3.63
C ARG A 60 14.05 -1.80 -4.94
N ASP A 61 13.79 -3.11 -5.02
CA ASP A 61 13.99 -3.91 -6.22
C ASP A 61 12.83 -3.68 -7.21
N TRP A 62 11.64 -3.35 -6.70
CA TRP A 62 10.47 -3.02 -7.50
C TRP A 62 9.78 -1.71 -7.07
N PRO A 63 10.40 -0.54 -7.35
CA PRO A 63 9.91 0.73 -6.84
C PRO A 63 8.62 1.20 -7.52
N ILE A 64 7.69 1.73 -6.72
CA ILE A 64 6.48 2.42 -7.22
C ILE A 64 6.81 3.89 -7.41
N TRP A 65 6.83 4.35 -8.67
CA TRP A 65 7.02 5.77 -8.98
C TRP A 65 5.69 6.53 -8.84
N THR A 66 5.74 7.70 -8.20
CA THR A 66 4.60 8.61 -8.08
C THR A 66 5.06 10.07 -8.14
N TYR A 67 4.11 10.99 -8.25
CA TYR A 67 4.39 12.41 -8.07
C TYR A 67 4.69 12.71 -6.60
N ALA A 68 5.90 13.23 -6.34
CA ALA A 68 6.33 13.66 -5.01
C ALA A 68 6.93 15.07 -5.08
N GLU A 69 6.45 15.94 -4.20
CA GLU A 69 7.00 17.29 -4.02
C GLU A 69 8.04 17.28 -2.88
N LEU A 70 8.95 18.25 -2.91
CA LEU A 70 9.82 18.53 -1.76
C LEU A 70 8.98 19.11 -0.62
N LYS A 71 8.69 18.29 0.39
CA LYS A 71 7.93 18.66 1.58
C LYS A 71 8.81 18.67 2.84
N PRO A 72 8.51 19.54 3.83
CA PRO A 72 9.13 19.45 5.16
C PRO A 72 8.90 18.08 5.81
N PRO A 73 9.74 17.66 6.76
CA PRO A 73 9.53 16.41 7.50
C PRO A 73 8.28 16.50 8.41
N ALA A 74 7.75 15.35 8.80
CA ALA A 74 6.73 15.28 9.84
C ALA A 74 7.28 15.83 11.16
N LYS A 75 6.49 16.66 11.85
CA LYS A 75 6.89 17.34 13.09
C LYS A 75 5.98 16.94 14.24
N PHE A 76 6.57 16.42 15.32
CA PHE A 76 5.88 16.08 16.57
C PHE A 76 6.25 17.11 17.63
N VAL A 77 5.27 17.68 18.32
CA VAL A 77 5.46 18.73 19.33
C VAL A 77 4.59 18.50 20.55
N HIS A 78 4.93 19.20 21.63
CA HIS A 78 4.38 19.07 22.99
C HIS A 78 4.75 17.75 23.67
N ASP A 79 5.19 17.88 24.91
CA ASP A 79 5.43 16.78 25.84
C ASP A 79 5.12 17.29 27.26
N GLU A 80 3.87 17.72 27.44
CA GLU A 80 3.35 18.27 28.69
C GLU A 80 2.30 17.31 29.27
N ASP A 81 2.07 17.39 30.57
CA ASP A 81 1.02 16.60 31.22
C ASP A 81 -0.35 16.94 30.59
N GLY A 82 -0.95 15.94 29.91
CA GLY A 82 -2.23 16.09 29.21
C GLY A 82 -2.14 16.48 27.73
N ARG A 83 -0.94 16.74 27.18
CA ARG A 83 -0.76 17.01 25.76
C ARG A 83 0.58 16.50 25.23
N ARG A 84 0.53 15.52 24.34
CA ARG A 84 1.70 14.94 23.69
C ARG A 84 1.45 14.65 22.22
N GLY A 85 2.26 15.22 21.35
CA GLY A 85 2.27 14.87 19.93
C GLY A 85 2.98 13.53 19.72
N SER A 86 2.22 12.45 19.53
CA SER A 86 2.77 11.13 19.24
C SER A 86 1.88 10.35 18.29
N ALA A 87 2.48 9.46 17.49
CA ALA A 87 1.78 8.47 16.68
C ALA A 87 2.36 7.09 16.97
N VAL A 88 1.50 6.10 17.18
CA VAL A 88 1.87 4.71 17.53
C VAL A 88 1.12 3.79 16.58
N SER A 89 1.82 2.83 15.97
CA SER A 89 1.26 1.97 14.90
C SER A 89 0.61 2.81 13.80
N SER A 90 1.39 3.71 13.20
CA SER A 90 0.90 4.69 12.26
C SER A 90 1.96 5.01 11.22
N LEU A 91 1.51 5.36 10.01
CA LEU A 91 2.34 5.95 8.97
C LEU A 91 2.00 7.44 8.85
N VAL A 92 3.03 8.30 8.82
CA VAL A 92 2.88 9.76 8.75
C VAL A 92 3.76 10.29 7.63
N SER A 93 3.13 10.97 6.67
CA SER A 93 3.83 11.59 5.54
C SER A 93 4.50 12.93 5.93
N GLY A 94 5.34 13.45 5.04
CA GLY A 94 5.88 14.80 5.17
C GLY A 94 4.77 15.87 5.19
N ASP A 95 5.13 17.08 5.64
CA ASP A 95 4.22 18.23 5.81
C ASP A 95 3.15 18.08 6.91
N CYS A 96 3.22 17.01 7.73
CA CYS A 96 2.33 16.81 8.87
C CYS A 96 2.90 17.40 10.17
N ILE A 97 2.05 18.06 10.96
CA ILE A 97 2.38 18.52 12.32
C ILE A 97 1.43 17.84 13.32
N VAL A 98 1.98 17.07 14.25
CA VAL A 98 1.26 16.34 15.30
C VAL A 98 1.53 17.01 16.65
N SER A 99 0.51 17.63 17.26
CA SER A 99 0.68 18.45 18.46
C SER A 99 0.12 17.86 19.75
N GLY A 100 -0.61 16.76 19.68
CA GLY A 100 -1.41 16.28 20.82
C GLY A 100 -2.60 17.19 21.11
#